data_AF-A0A6G0EE13-F1
#
_entry.id   AF-A0A6G0EE13-F1
#
_cell.length_a   1.000
_cell.length_b   1.000
_cell.length_c   1.000
_cell.angle_alpha   90.00
_cell.angle_beta   90.00
_cell.angle_gamma   90.00
#
_symmetry.space_group_name_H-M   'P 1'
#
loop_
_entity.id
_entity.type
_entity.pdbx_description
1 polymer ?
#
loop_
_entity_poly.entity_id
_entity_poly.type
_entity_poly.pdbx_seq_one_letter_code
_entity_poly.pdbx_strand_id
1 'polypeptide(L)'
;MAERVPEFALLIGVFLGLSATVSAAVLTGALFRPLLFGVVVCYPFVAFGIVRSDGPTEALPPRVILGIGVALGVVTMGAALLERPSVGLVPALLAATVVVLPPAAYATRFGAGVNPLSPMQTLVAAVAVGATFLAFAPLLETLSAVLGLVIGLSGALYADARGFRPTYRQQRIGIVAGVLLGLSVAVFGLAMRLPLDATTAAAASLVVAPSLFVALTRGRRR
;
A
#
# COMPACT_ATOMS: atom_id res chain seq x y z
N MET A 1 -29.16 -3.69 -27.53
CA MET A 1 -27.86 -4.08 -26.94
C MET A 1 -27.90 -3.62 -25.50
N ALA A 2 -27.77 -4.52 -24.52
CA ALA A 2 -27.77 -4.11 -23.12
C ALA A 2 -26.50 -3.29 -22.87
N GLU A 3 -26.67 -1.99 -22.64
CA GLU A 3 -25.61 -1.11 -22.20
C GLU A 3 -25.06 -1.71 -20.91
N ARG A 4 -23.80 -2.14 -20.93
CA ARG A 4 -23.16 -2.61 -19.71
C ARG A 4 -22.97 -1.36 -18.88
N VAL A 5 -23.60 -1.29 -17.72
CA VAL A 5 -23.51 -0.19 -16.76
C VAL A 5 -22.54 -0.62 -15.66
N PRO A 6 -21.21 -0.53 -15.88
CA PRO A 6 -20.18 -0.94 -14.92
C PRO A 6 -20.28 -0.20 -13.57
N GLU A 7 -21.01 0.90 -13.52
CA GLU A 7 -21.37 1.65 -12.32
C GLU A 7 -22.18 0.79 -11.33
N PHE A 8 -22.98 -0.18 -11.80
CA PHE A 8 -23.68 -1.11 -10.91
C PHE A 8 -22.73 -2.05 -10.16
N ALA A 9 -21.61 -2.45 -10.77
CA ALA A 9 -20.64 -3.30 -10.09
C ALA A 9 -20.08 -2.57 -8.86
N LEU A 10 -19.76 -1.28 -9.01
CA LEU A 10 -19.33 -0.44 -7.90
C LEU A 10 -20.39 -0.38 -6.80
N LEU A 11 -21.65 -0.08 -7.16
CA LEU A 11 -22.75 0.00 -6.18
C LEU A 11 -22.92 -1.33 -5.43
N ILE A 12 -22.85 -2.46 -6.12
CA ILE A 12 -22.92 -3.80 -5.53
C ILE A 12 -21.74 -4.02 -4.58
N GLY A 13 -20.52 -3.68 -4.99
CA GLY A 13 -19.32 -3.84 -4.16
C GLY A 13 -19.39 -3.01 -2.88
N VAL A 14 -19.79 -1.74 -2.99
CA VAL A 14 -19.97 -0.84 -1.85
C VAL A 14 -21.09 -1.35 -0.95
N PHE A 15 -22.25 -1.72 -1.51
CA PHE A 15 -23.37 -2.25 -0.75
C PHE A 15 -22.98 -3.52 0.01
N LEU A 16 -22.41 -4.52 -0.67
CA LEU A 16 -21.99 -5.77 -0.04
C LEU A 16 -20.91 -5.55 1.02
N GLY A 17 -19.90 -4.72 0.72
CA GLY A 17 -18.83 -4.41 1.66
C GLY A 17 -19.34 -3.68 2.91
N LEU A 18 -20.23 -2.70 2.74
CA LEU A 18 -20.78 -1.90 3.83
C LEU A 18 -21.78 -2.71 4.65
N SER A 19 -22.67 -3.48 4.01
CA SER A 19 -23.57 -4.42 4.70
C SER A 19 -22.79 -5.44 5.50
N ALA A 20 -21.76 -6.08 4.93
CA ALA A 20 -20.93 -7.03 5.65
C ALA A 20 -20.20 -6.38 6.85
N THR A 21 -19.67 -5.16 6.65
CA THR A 21 -19.01 -4.39 7.72
C THR A 21 -19.98 -4.08 8.85
N VAL A 22 -21.14 -3.51 8.54
CA VAL A 22 -22.13 -3.10 9.55
C VAL A 22 -22.70 -4.31 10.27
N SER A 23 -23.13 -5.35 9.54
CA SER A 23 -23.66 -6.57 10.15
C SER A 23 -22.65 -7.23 11.08
N ALA A 24 -21.41 -7.40 10.62
CA ALA A 24 -20.38 -8.02 11.46
C ALA A 24 -19.97 -7.11 12.63
N ALA A 25 -19.94 -5.78 12.46
CA ALA A 25 -19.65 -4.86 13.55
C ALA A 25 -20.73 -4.89 14.64
N VAL A 26 -22.01 -4.91 14.24
CA VAL A 26 -23.14 -5.03 15.17
C VAL A 26 -23.11 -6.38 15.91
N LEU A 27 -22.82 -7.48 15.20
CA LEU A 27 -22.79 -8.82 15.81
C LEU A 27 -21.58 -9.05 16.72
N THR A 28 -20.44 -8.44 16.42
CA THR A 28 -19.19 -8.68 17.15
C THR A 28 -18.87 -7.59 18.18
N GLY A 29 -19.52 -6.43 18.11
CA GLY A 29 -19.19 -5.26 18.92
C GLY A 29 -17.83 -4.63 18.59
N ALA A 30 -17.21 -4.99 17.47
CA ALA A 30 -15.89 -4.54 17.04
C ALA A 30 -15.92 -4.11 15.57
N LEU A 31 -15.18 -3.06 15.22
CA LEU A 31 -15.15 -2.47 13.88
C LEU A 31 -13.92 -2.90 13.08
N PHE A 32 -12.77 -3.16 13.71
CA PHE A 32 -11.51 -3.34 12.98
C PHE A 32 -11.53 -4.50 11.98
N ARG A 33 -11.90 -5.71 12.44
CA ARG A 33 -11.98 -6.90 11.57
C ARG A 33 -13.08 -6.77 10.50
N PRO A 34 -14.31 -6.37 10.86
CA PRO A 34 -15.37 -6.14 9.88
C PRO A 34 -15.00 -5.14 8.79
N LEU A 35 -14.31 -4.04 9.15
CA LEU A 35 -13.90 -3.03 8.19
C LEU A 35 -12.92 -3.61 7.17
N LEU A 36 -11.88 -4.31 7.62
CA LEU A 36 -10.94 -4.97 6.72
C LEU A 36 -11.63 -5.97 5.79
N PHE A 37 -12.58 -6.74 6.32
CA PHE A 37 -13.36 -7.67 5.53
C PHE A 37 -14.20 -6.97 4.46
N GLY A 38 -14.94 -5.92 4.83
CA GLY A 38 -15.75 -5.16 3.89
C GLY A 38 -14.91 -4.50 2.79
N VAL A 39 -13.71 -4.02 3.12
CA VAL A 39 -12.75 -3.49 2.16
C VAL A 39 -12.32 -4.56 1.15
N VAL A 40 -11.94 -5.75 1.63
CA VAL A 40 -11.57 -6.90 0.78
C VAL A 40 -12.72 -7.33 -0.13
N VAL A 41 -13.95 -7.33 0.39
CA VAL A 41 -15.17 -7.66 -0.39
C VAL A 41 -15.43 -6.61 -1.47
N CYS A 42 -15.21 -5.32 -1.17
CA CYS A 42 -15.51 -4.22 -2.08
C CYS A 42 -14.54 -4.14 -3.28
N TYR A 43 -13.24 -4.40 -3.05
CA TYR A 43 -12.21 -4.19 -4.08
C TYR A 43 -12.36 -4.95 -5.41
N PRO A 44 -12.73 -6.24 -5.48
CA PRO A 44 -12.88 -6.91 -6.77
C PRO A 44 -13.95 -6.26 -7.65
N PHE A 45 -15.04 -5.78 -7.05
CA PHE A 45 -16.11 -5.10 -7.76
C PHE A 45 -15.69 -3.71 -8.24
N VAL A 46 -14.98 -2.95 -7.39
CA VAL A 46 -14.41 -1.64 -7.76
C VAL A 46 -13.43 -1.82 -8.91
N ALA A 47 -12.53 -2.80 -8.83
CA ALA A 47 -11.56 -3.10 -9.88
C ALA A 47 -12.26 -3.48 -11.19
N PHE A 48 -13.32 -4.31 -11.13
CA PHE A 48 -14.12 -4.66 -12.29
C PHE A 48 -14.78 -3.44 -12.93
N GLY A 49 -15.41 -2.57 -12.13
CA GLY A 49 -16.04 -1.33 -12.60
C GLY A 49 -15.02 -0.41 -13.30
N ILE A 50 -13.83 -0.25 -12.73
CA ILE A 50 -12.76 0.59 -13.31
C ILE A 50 -12.23 0.01 -14.63
N VAL A 51 -12.10 -1.32 -14.74
CA VAL A 51 -11.55 -1.97 -15.95
C VAL A 51 -12.55 -1.96 -17.10
N ARG A 52 -13.85 -1.90 -16.81
CA ARG A 52 -14.90 -2.04 -17.82
C ARG A 52 -15.70 -0.77 -18.10
N SER A 53 -15.51 0.30 -17.33
CA SER A 53 -16.09 1.63 -17.60
C SER A 53 -15.22 2.43 -18.55
N ASP A 54 -15.87 3.07 -19.52
CA ASP A 54 -15.24 3.98 -20.48
C ASP A 54 -14.93 5.36 -19.85
N GLY A 55 -15.64 5.74 -18.78
CA GLY A 55 -15.50 7.02 -18.07
C GLY A 55 -15.58 6.91 -16.54
N PRO A 56 -14.74 6.08 -15.89
CA PRO A 56 -14.88 5.80 -14.45
C PRO A 56 -14.75 7.04 -13.57
N THR A 57 -14.07 8.08 -14.06
CA THR A 57 -13.83 9.32 -13.31
C THR A 57 -15.08 10.20 -13.17
N GLU A 58 -16.10 10.02 -14.02
CA GLU A 58 -17.36 10.77 -13.93
C GLU A 58 -18.19 10.30 -12.74
N ALA A 59 -18.32 8.99 -12.55
CA ALA A 59 -18.99 8.40 -11.40
C ALA A 59 -18.13 8.43 -10.13
N LEU A 60 -16.79 8.31 -10.29
CA LEU A 60 -15.84 8.23 -9.20
C LEU A 60 -14.76 9.30 -9.31
N PRO A 61 -15.01 10.54 -8.85
CA PRO A 61 -14.02 11.60 -8.88
C PRO A 61 -12.74 11.19 -8.13
N PRO A 62 -11.56 11.19 -8.77
CA PRO A 62 -10.31 10.69 -8.18
C PRO A 62 -9.93 11.32 -6.82
N ARG A 63 -10.19 12.61 -6.65
CA ARG A 63 -9.92 13.35 -5.40
C ARG A 63 -10.86 12.90 -4.27
N VAL A 64 -12.13 12.66 -4.58
CA VAL A 64 -13.14 12.22 -3.61
C VAL A 64 -12.81 10.80 -3.14
N ILE A 65 -12.49 9.90 -4.07
CA ILE A 65 -12.11 8.52 -3.75
C ILE A 65 -10.83 8.45 -2.92
N LEU A 66 -9.86 9.30 -3.21
CA LEU A 66 -8.68 9.43 -2.36
C LEU A 66 -9.06 9.88 -0.95
N GLY A 67 -9.90 10.90 -0.82
CA GLY A 67 -10.37 11.41 0.47
C GLY A 67 -11.10 10.34 1.29
N ILE A 68 -12.01 9.59 0.67
CA ILE A 68 -12.72 8.47 1.29
C ILE A 68 -11.71 7.38 1.72
N GLY A 69 -10.76 7.04 0.85
CA GLY A 69 -9.71 6.07 1.16
C GLY A 69 -8.88 6.46 2.38
N VAL A 70 -8.44 7.71 2.44
CA VAL A 70 -7.69 8.26 3.57
C VAL A 70 -8.55 8.25 4.85
N ALA A 71 -9.82 8.66 4.77
CA ALA A 71 -10.73 8.62 5.90
C ALA A 71 -10.91 7.19 6.43
N LEU A 72 -11.12 6.21 5.55
CA LEU A 72 -11.19 4.79 5.90
C LEU A 72 -9.88 4.28 6.52
N GLY A 73 -8.73 4.71 6.00
CA GLY A 73 -7.42 4.41 6.59
C GLY A 73 -7.30 4.92 8.03
N VAL A 74 -7.70 6.17 8.29
CA VAL A 74 -7.70 6.77 9.64
C VAL A 74 -8.64 6.02 10.57
N VAL A 75 -9.87 5.70 10.12
CA VAL A 75 -10.83 4.91 10.90
C VAL A 75 -10.28 3.51 11.18
N THR A 76 -9.63 2.87 10.22
CA THR A 76 -9.00 1.55 10.39
C THR A 76 -7.91 1.58 11.45
N MET A 77 -7.04 2.60 11.40
CA MET A 77 -5.98 2.79 12.40
C MET A 77 -6.58 3.04 13.79
N GLY A 78 -7.57 3.92 13.90
CA GLY A 78 -8.26 4.23 15.14
C GLY A 78 -8.95 2.99 15.73
N ALA A 79 -9.68 2.23 14.91
CA ALA A 79 -10.33 0.99 15.34
C ALA A 79 -9.31 -0.05 15.83
N ALA A 80 -8.18 -0.22 15.13
CA ALA A 80 -7.10 -1.10 15.58
C ALA A 80 -6.56 -0.69 16.96
N LEU A 81 -6.24 0.59 17.14
CA LEU A 81 -5.63 1.07 18.39
C LEU A 81 -6.60 1.06 19.57
N LEU A 82 -7.89 1.35 19.34
CA LEU A 82 -8.91 1.40 20.38
C LEU A 82 -9.40 0.00 20.79
N GLU A 83 -9.64 -0.89 19.82
CA GLU A 83 -10.17 -2.23 20.09
C GLU A 83 -9.07 -3.23 20.44
N ARG A 84 -7.83 -2.96 20.03
CA ARG A 84 -6.68 -3.85 20.21
C ARG A 84 -5.42 -3.08 20.60
N PRO A 85 -5.41 -2.47 21.79
CA PRO A 85 -4.26 -1.69 22.25
C PRO A 85 -2.96 -2.51 22.30
N SER A 86 -3.07 -3.83 22.50
CA SER A 86 -1.94 -4.77 22.49
C SER A 86 -1.29 -5.01 21.13
N VAL A 87 -1.94 -4.63 20.02
CA VAL A 87 -1.41 -4.83 18.65
C VAL A 87 -0.35 -3.79 18.31
N GLY A 88 -0.32 -2.66 19.01
CA GLY A 88 0.65 -1.60 18.78
C GLY A 88 0.45 -0.82 17.47
N LEU A 89 1.31 0.16 17.25
CA LEU A 89 1.15 1.13 16.16
C LEU A 89 1.45 0.56 14.78
N VAL A 90 2.47 -0.30 14.66
CA VAL A 90 2.95 -0.79 13.35
C VAL A 90 1.92 -1.62 12.60
N PRO A 91 1.23 -2.60 13.21
CA PRO A 91 0.21 -3.37 12.49
C PRO A 91 -1.03 -2.52 12.18
N ALA A 92 -1.37 -1.54 13.04
CA ALA A 92 -2.44 -0.58 12.77
C ALA A 92 -2.13 0.30 11.55
N LEU A 93 -0.89 0.81 11.45
CA LEU A 93 -0.40 1.55 10.29
C LEU A 93 -0.37 0.70 9.03
N LEU A 94 0.06 -0.56 9.14
CA LEU A 94 0.06 -1.49 8.01
C LEU A 94 -1.35 -1.74 7.50
N ALA A 95 -2.31 -2.01 8.39
CA ALA A 95 -3.71 -2.20 8.03
C ALA A 95 -4.28 -0.93 7.34
N ALA A 96 -4.04 0.25 7.90
CA ALA A 96 -4.45 1.51 7.30
C ALA A 96 -3.82 1.73 5.92
N THR A 97 -2.53 1.42 5.76
CA THR A 97 -1.81 1.55 4.49
C THR A 97 -2.41 0.63 3.42
N VAL A 98 -2.75 -0.61 3.78
CA VAL A 98 -3.40 -1.56 2.86
C VAL A 98 -4.77 -1.05 2.40
N VAL A 99 -5.55 -0.40 3.28
CA VAL A 99 -6.85 0.20 2.94
C VAL A 99 -6.70 1.45 2.04
N VAL A 100 -5.65 2.25 2.24
CA VAL A 100 -5.42 3.49 1.48
C VAL A 100 -4.78 3.23 0.12
N LEU A 101 -4.02 2.15 -0.05
CA LEU A 101 -3.25 1.89 -1.26
C LEU A 101 -4.09 1.81 -2.54
N PRO A 102 -5.21 1.06 -2.60
CA PRO A 102 -6.04 1.01 -3.80
C PRO A 102 -6.66 2.36 -4.20
N PRO A 103 -7.30 3.16 -3.31
CA PRO A 103 -7.78 4.48 -3.67
C PRO A 103 -6.65 5.46 -4.03
N ALA A 104 -5.47 5.33 -3.40
CA ALA A 104 -4.29 6.08 -3.81
C ALA A 104 -3.84 5.69 -5.23
N ALA A 105 -3.79 4.40 -5.55
CA ALA A 105 -3.46 3.91 -6.89
C ALA A 105 -4.48 4.40 -7.94
N TYR A 106 -5.77 4.38 -7.61
CA TYR A 106 -6.83 4.95 -8.46
C TYR A 106 -6.59 6.45 -8.71
N ALA A 107 -6.38 7.22 -7.64
CA ALA A 107 -6.14 8.65 -7.73
C ALA A 107 -4.88 9.01 -8.54
N THR A 108 -3.82 8.19 -8.46
CA THR A 108 -2.62 8.37 -9.28
C THR A 108 -2.86 8.07 -10.74
N ARG A 109 -3.55 6.97 -11.05
CA ARG A 109 -3.83 6.54 -12.42
C ARG A 109 -4.67 7.57 -13.18
N PHE A 110 -5.64 8.18 -12.49
CA PHE A 110 -6.56 9.15 -13.07
C PHE A 110 -6.19 10.61 -12.73
N GLY A 111 -4.95 10.87 -12.31
CA GLY A 111 -4.40 12.23 -12.29
C GLY A 111 -5.00 13.20 -11.26
N ALA A 112 -5.34 12.75 -10.05
CA ALA A 112 -5.96 13.61 -9.02
C ALA A 112 -5.14 14.88 -8.67
N GLY A 113 -3.82 14.84 -8.87
CA GLY A 113 -2.94 16.03 -8.83
C GLY A 113 -2.75 16.67 -7.46
N VAL A 114 -2.91 15.91 -6.37
CA VAL A 114 -2.93 16.45 -5.00
C VAL A 114 -1.56 16.64 -4.35
N ASN A 115 -0.51 15.99 -4.86
CA ASN A 115 0.80 16.01 -4.21
C ASN A 115 1.65 17.18 -4.77
N PRO A 116 2.02 18.16 -3.93
CA PRO A 116 2.80 19.32 -4.33
C PRO A 116 4.28 18.99 -4.61
N LEU A 117 4.77 17.86 -4.12
CA LEU A 117 6.17 17.45 -4.29
C LEU A 117 6.44 16.95 -5.71
N SER A 118 7.68 17.14 -6.16
CA SER A 118 8.17 16.52 -7.39
C SER A 118 8.19 14.98 -7.26
N PRO A 119 8.19 14.23 -8.38
CA PRO A 119 8.27 12.77 -8.35
C PRO A 119 9.50 12.25 -7.59
N MET A 120 10.65 12.90 -7.76
CA MET A 120 11.89 12.52 -7.08
C MET A 120 11.83 12.80 -5.57
N GLN A 121 11.31 13.96 -5.16
CA GLN A 121 11.12 14.26 -3.74
C GLN A 121 10.17 13.26 -3.08
N THR A 122 9.10 12.87 -3.77
CA THR A 122 8.16 11.86 -3.27
C THR A 122 8.82 10.50 -3.11
N LEU A 123 9.63 10.08 -4.10
CA LEU A 123 10.41 8.84 -4.02
C LEU A 123 11.36 8.87 -2.81
N VAL A 124 12.15 9.93 -2.67
CA VAL A 124 13.11 10.06 -1.57
C VAL A 124 12.41 10.04 -0.21
N ALA A 125 11.30 10.77 -0.06
CA ALA A 125 10.53 10.79 1.17
C ALA A 125 9.97 9.39 1.51
N ALA A 126 9.37 8.69 0.55
CA ALA A 126 8.81 7.37 0.78
C ALA A 126 9.90 6.32 1.07
N VAL A 127 11.02 6.36 0.36
CA VAL A 127 12.17 5.49 0.61
C VAL A 127 12.76 5.78 1.99
N ALA A 128 12.87 7.05 2.40
CA ALA A 128 13.37 7.41 3.73
C ALA A 128 12.44 6.88 4.83
N VAL A 129 11.13 7.10 4.72
CA VAL A 129 10.14 6.55 5.67
C VAL A 129 10.20 5.02 5.70
N GLY A 130 10.24 4.37 4.53
CA GLY A 130 10.36 2.92 4.44
C GLY A 130 11.65 2.39 5.06
N ALA A 131 12.78 3.05 4.80
CA ALA A 131 14.08 2.70 5.37
C ALA A 131 14.10 2.84 6.90
N THR A 132 13.41 3.85 7.47
CA THR A 132 13.23 3.97 8.92
C THR A 132 12.54 2.73 9.49
N PHE A 133 11.42 2.29 8.92
CA PHE A 133 10.74 1.08 9.39
C PHE A 133 11.59 -0.19 9.23
N LEU A 134 12.39 -0.29 8.17
CA LEU A 134 13.34 -1.40 7.99
C LEU A 134 14.45 -1.38 9.05
N ALA A 135 15.02 -0.20 9.33
CA ALA A 135 16.12 -0.04 10.30
C ALA A 135 15.66 -0.34 11.74
N PHE A 136 14.43 0.04 12.08
CA PHE A 136 13.84 -0.21 13.41
C PHE A 136 13.09 -1.54 13.52
N ALA A 137 13.07 -2.39 12.48
CA ALA A 137 12.41 -3.70 12.52
C ALA A 137 12.86 -4.60 13.69
N PRO A 138 14.14 -4.65 14.10
CA PRO A 138 14.56 -5.42 15.27
C PRO A 138 13.89 -4.99 16.59
N LEU A 139 13.43 -3.73 16.67
CA LEU A 139 12.73 -3.18 17.84
C LEU A 139 11.20 -3.23 17.67
N LEU A 140 10.72 -3.14 16.43
CA LEU A 140 9.31 -3.00 16.07
C LEU A 140 8.70 -4.27 15.45
N GLU A 141 9.43 -5.39 15.55
CA GLU A 141 9.08 -6.70 15.03
C GLU A 141 9.01 -6.79 13.49
N THR A 142 8.72 -8.01 13.02
CA THR A 142 8.70 -8.39 11.60
C THR A 142 7.73 -7.54 10.75
N LEU A 143 6.59 -7.12 11.30
CA LEU A 143 5.62 -6.30 10.56
C LEU A 143 6.13 -4.90 10.20
N SER A 144 7.11 -4.38 10.95
CA SER A 144 7.78 -3.12 10.61
C SER A 144 8.54 -3.26 9.29
N ALA A 145 9.20 -4.38 9.05
CA ALA A 145 9.90 -4.63 7.80
C ALA A 145 8.94 -4.71 6.60
N VAL A 146 7.75 -5.30 6.80
CA VAL A 146 6.69 -5.37 5.78
C VAL A 146 6.14 -3.97 5.49
N LEU A 147 5.85 -3.18 6.53
CA LEU A 147 5.39 -1.80 6.36
C LEU A 147 6.42 -0.95 5.61
N GLY A 148 7.70 -1.08 5.95
CA GLY A 148 8.79 -0.38 5.28
C GLY A 148 8.88 -0.72 3.78
N LEU A 149 8.75 -2.00 3.43
CA LEU A 149 8.68 -2.46 2.05
C LEU A 149 7.48 -1.87 1.31
N VAL A 150 6.30 -1.93 1.91
CA VAL A 150 5.06 -1.45 1.31
C VAL A 150 5.11 0.06 1.05
N ILE A 151 5.58 0.86 2.01
CA ILE A 151 5.73 2.31 1.85
C ILE A 151 6.77 2.64 0.78
N GLY A 152 7.95 2.02 0.85
CA GLY A 152 9.03 2.29 -0.11
C GLY A 152 8.64 1.91 -1.55
N LEU A 153 8.03 0.73 -1.73
CA LEU A 153 7.62 0.24 -3.05
C LEU A 153 6.46 1.08 -3.61
N SER A 154 5.42 1.36 -2.80
CA SER A 154 4.28 2.16 -3.24
C SER A 154 4.69 3.58 -3.60
N GLY A 155 5.59 4.21 -2.83
CA GLY A 155 6.16 5.51 -3.15
C GLY A 155 6.98 5.51 -4.44
N ALA A 156 7.73 4.45 -4.71
CA ALA A 156 8.46 4.29 -5.97
C ALA A 156 7.51 4.14 -7.17
N LEU A 157 6.46 3.32 -7.04
CA LEU A 157 5.44 3.17 -8.07
C LEU A 157 4.65 4.47 -8.31
N TYR A 158 4.41 5.24 -7.23
CA TYR A 158 3.80 6.56 -7.30
C TYR A 158 4.69 7.53 -8.08
N ALA A 159 6.00 7.55 -7.80
CA ALA A 159 6.95 8.39 -8.51
C ALA A 159 7.03 8.03 -10.00
N ASP A 160 7.06 6.74 -10.36
CA ASP A 160 7.02 6.29 -11.77
C ASP A 160 5.72 6.72 -12.48
N ALA A 161 4.57 6.59 -11.81
CA ALA A 161 3.29 7.06 -12.32
C ALA A 161 3.27 8.58 -12.56
N ARG A 162 4.04 9.36 -11.80
CA ARG A 162 4.19 10.82 -11.99
C ARG A 162 5.34 11.23 -12.91
N GLY A 163 6.01 10.28 -13.57
CA GLY A 163 7.01 10.56 -14.60
C GLY A 163 8.47 10.29 -14.22
N PHE A 164 8.76 9.79 -13.02
CA PHE A 164 10.11 9.34 -12.70
C PHE A 164 10.45 8.05 -13.47
N ARG A 165 11.29 8.15 -14.49
CA ARG A 165 11.69 6.99 -15.31
C ARG A 165 13.17 6.68 -15.11
N PRO A 166 13.52 5.71 -14.24
CA PRO A 166 14.92 5.35 -14.06
C PRO A 166 15.47 4.68 -15.33
N THR A 167 16.70 5.03 -15.66
CA THR A 167 17.46 4.41 -16.76
C THR A 167 17.79 2.94 -16.42
N TYR A 168 18.09 2.13 -17.45
CA TYR A 168 18.48 0.74 -17.24
C TYR A 168 19.71 0.59 -16.32
N ARG A 169 20.67 1.52 -16.43
CA ARG A 169 21.85 1.57 -15.55
C ARG A 169 21.45 1.85 -14.10
N GLN A 170 20.57 2.82 -13.84
CA GLN A 170 20.07 3.11 -12.50
C GLN A 170 19.27 1.94 -11.90
N GLN A 171 18.47 1.25 -12.71
CA GLN A 171 17.75 0.04 -12.28
C GLN A 171 18.71 -1.07 -11.85
N ARG A 172 19.76 -1.35 -12.64
CA ARG A 172 20.80 -2.33 -12.29
C ARG A 172 21.52 -1.95 -11.00
N ILE A 173 21.93 -0.69 -10.87
CA ILE A 173 22.60 -0.19 -9.66
C ILE A 173 21.68 -0.35 -8.45
N GLY A 174 20.38 -0.03 -8.59
CA GLY A 174 19.40 -0.19 -7.51
C GLY A 174 19.25 -1.64 -7.04
N ILE A 175 19.22 -2.60 -7.97
CA ILE A 175 19.16 -4.03 -7.64
C ILE A 175 20.43 -4.47 -6.91
N VAL A 176 21.61 -4.13 -7.43
CA VAL A 176 22.89 -4.48 -6.80
C VAL A 176 23.01 -3.84 -5.42
N ALA A 177 22.64 -2.56 -5.28
CA ALA A 177 22.62 -1.86 -4.00
C ALA A 177 21.67 -2.52 -3.00
N GLY A 178 20.46 -2.91 -3.42
CA GLY A 178 19.51 -3.63 -2.58
C GLY A 178 20.05 -4.96 -2.08
N VAL A 179 20.72 -5.74 -2.94
CA VAL A 179 21.37 -6.99 -2.55
C VAL A 179 22.49 -6.75 -1.54
N LEU A 180 23.40 -5.80 -1.80
CA LEU A 180 24.51 -5.49 -0.91
C LEU A 180 24.04 -4.97 0.45
N LEU A 181 23.04 -4.09 0.46
CA LEU A 181 22.42 -3.59 1.69
C LEU A 181 21.72 -4.71 2.47
N GLY A 182 20.95 -5.57 1.79
CA GLY A 182 20.29 -6.71 2.43
C GLY A 182 21.28 -7.68 3.07
N LEU A 183 22.36 -8.03 2.35
CA LEU A 183 23.45 -8.84 2.90
C LEU A 183 24.12 -8.17 4.11
N SER A 184 24.39 -6.87 4.02
CA SER A 184 24.99 -6.10 5.12
C SER A 184 24.10 -6.12 6.36
N VAL A 185 22.79 -5.92 6.20
CA VAL A 185 21.80 -5.99 7.30
C VAL A 185 21.73 -7.39 7.90
N ALA A 186 21.75 -8.44 7.08
CA ALA A 186 21.72 -9.82 7.55
C ALA A 186 22.98 -10.17 8.37
N VAL A 187 24.17 -9.83 7.86
CA VAL A 187 25.44 -10.06 8.57
C VAL A 187 25.52 -9.25 9.85
N PHE A 188 25.10 -7.98 9.81
CA PHE A 188 25.03 -7.13 11.00
C PHE A 188 24.05 -7.67 12.05
N GLY A 189 22.87 -8.12 11.61
CA GLY A 189 21.87 -8.75 12.48
C GLY A 189 22.41 -9.98 13.18
N LEU A 190 23.12 -10.84 12.45
CA LEU A 190 23.77 -12.03 13.01
C LEU A 190 24.89 -11.66 14.01
N ALA A 191 25.75 -10.71 13.65
CA ALA A 191 26.86 -10.28 14.50
C ALA A 191 26.38 -9.65 15.82
N MET A 192 25.29 -8.87 15.77
CA MET A 192 24.69 -8.20 16.92
C MET A 192 23.66 -9.07 17.66
N ARG A 193 23.42 -10.32 17.23
CA ARG A 193 22.42 -11.24 17.81
C ARG A 193 21.02 -10.63 17.91
N LEU A 194 20.64 -9.88 16.87
CA LEU A 194 19.31 -9.27 16.76
C LEU A 194 18.24 -10.34 16.43
N PRO A 195 16.94 -10.06 16.65
CA PRO A 195 15.85 -10.96 16.29
C PRO A 195 15.92 -11.40 14.82
N LEU A 196 16.07 -12.70 14.59
CA LEU A 196 16.32 -13.26 13.27
C LEU A 196 15.13 -13.07 12.33
N ASP A 197 13.91 -13.19 12.82
CA ASP A 197 12.68 -12.98 12.05
C ASP A 197 12.60 -11.56 11.47
N ALA A 198 12.75 -10.54 12.31
CA ALA A 198 12.63 -9.15 11.90
C ALA A 198 13.81 -8.69 11.04
N THR A 199 15.03 -9.13 11.37
CA THR A 199 16.23 -8.78 10.58
C THR A 199 16.25 -9.45 9.22
N THR A 200 15.86 -10.73 9.12
CA THR A 200 15.76 -11.43 7.82
C THR A 200 14.65 -10.84 6.96
N ALA A 201 13.52 -10.46 7.54
CA ALA A 201 12.46 -9.76 6.83
C ALA A 201 12.95 -8.40 6.30
N ALA A 202 13.68 -7.61 7.10
CA ALA A 202 14.25 -6.34 6.66
C ALA A 202 15.26 -6.52 5.52
N ALA A 203 16.17 -7.50 5.64
CA ALA A 203 17.13 -7.84 4.60
C ALA A 203 16.45 -8.30 3.30
N ALA A 204 15.44 -9.17 3.40
CA ALA A 204 14.65 -9.63 2.26
C ALA A 204 13.92 -8.48 1.56
N SER A 205 13.31 -7.57 2.34
CA SER A 205 12.66 -6.38 1.81
C SER A 205 13.61 -5.50 1.00
N LEU A 206 14.85 -5.28 1.47
CA LEU A 206 15.87 -4.51 0.74
C LEU A 206 16.28 -5.15 -0.58
N VAL A 207 16.40 -6.47 -0.61
CA VAL A 207 16.77 -7.24 -1.81
C VAL A 207 15.63 -7.25 -2.83
N VAL A 208 14.39 -7.42 -2.35
CA VAL A 208 13.22 -7.66 -3.19
C VAL A 208 12.62 -6.36 -3.74
N ALA A 209 12.65 -5.25 -3.00
CA ALA A 209 11.98 -4.01 -3.39
C ALA A 209 12.41 -3.46 -4.78
N PRO A 210 13.72 -3.35 -5.11
CA PRO A 210 14.14 -2.85 -6.43
C PRO A 210 13.73 -3.78 -7.56
N SER A 211 13.78 -5.09 -7.32
CA SER A 211 13.43 -6.12 -8.30
C SER A 211 11.92 -6.11 -8.59
N LEU A 212 11.09 -6.00 -7.54
CA LEU A 212 9.63 -5.84 -7.68
C LEU A 212 9.28 -4.56 -8.42
N PHE A 213 9.89 -3.43 -8.08
CA PHE A 213 9.66 -2.17 -8.78
C PHE A 213 9.93 -2.31 -10.29
N VAL A 214 11.06 -2.91 -10.67
CA VAL A 214 11.39 -3.14 -12.08
C VAL A 214 10.40 -4.10 -12.75
N ALA A 215 10.01 -5.18 -12.09
CA ALA A 215 9.04 -6.14 -12.62
C ALA A 215 7.67 -5.48 -12.89
N LEU A 216 7.18 -4.71 -11.92
CA LEU A 216 5.86 -4.05 -11.98
C LEU A 216 5.82 -2.88 -12.98
N THR A 217 6.95 -2.21 -13.23
CA THR A 217 7.02 -1.07 -14.17
C THR A 217 7.30 -1.49 -15.61
N ARG A 218 7.95 -2.66 -15.84
CA ARG A 218 8.22 -3.17 -17.20
C ARG A 218 6.96 -3.49 -18.00
N GLY A 219 5.93 -4.03 -17.34
CA GLY A 219 4.67 -4.39 -18.01
C GLY A 219 3.89 -3.20 -18.59
N ARG A 220 4.10 -1.99 -18.07
CA ARG A 220 3.43 -0.76 -18.54
C ARG A 220 4.10 -0.07 -19.73
N ARG A 221 5.30 -0.53 -20.15
CA ARG A 221 6.12 0.13 -21.18
C ARG A 221 6.04 -0.57 -22.55
N ARG A 222 5.21 -1.60 -22.68
CA ARG A 222 4.87 -2.25 -23.95
C ARG A 222 3.48 -1.79 -24.38
#